data_AF-A0A2P8D2R8-F1
#
_entry.id   AF-A0A2P8D2R8-F1
#
_cell.length_a   1.000
_cell.length_b   1.000
_cell.length_c   1.000
_cell.angle_alpha   90.00
_cell.angle_beta   90.00
_cell.angle_gamma   90.00
#
_symmetry.space_group_name_H-M   'P 1'
#
loop_
_entity.id
_entity.type
_entity.pdbx_description
1 polymer ?
#
loop_
_entity_poly.entity_id
_entity_poly.type
_entity_poly.pdbx_seq_one_letter_code
_entity_poly.pdbx_strand_id
1 'polypeptide(L)'
;MDNTAQPEPVVNCHTHIFTGDHVPPYLAKTFLPGFLYWLLPLNLVVYLCRKWYKQVYPLQFRPAYKRLQRVVYTIRIFINRTFLLLAFYWIFGTWLTFQVFNIVAAFSGLQTSLPAWIRRVLAFMAQHRLLIKEPGTISSILLVMALWLFFPTGRNFLLFVFKKFWSILGMMPGKQTKELAGRYMNIGRFAFYENQKDVFRRLQHQYPDGTRFVILPMDMEFMGAGKVKQDYYQQLRDLAALKQNGGDIVLPFIFIDPRRIRRDADFFRYKIENDRVVLEDCVVKEYIEKQGFCGFKIYPALGYYPFDEDLLPVWRYAAENGMPITTHCIRGTIFYRGKKKKAWDRHPVFQQADGNDQYSPMLLPERANKDFSVNFTHPLNYLCLLDETLLLRLLSGKDIRQETRDLFGYTGPEQPLKHNLSQLKICFAHFGGEDEWQRYFELDRDNFSTQIVKHPGIGITFLKNAKGQVTKGKLEMLWKGTDWYSIICSMMLQYDHVYSDISYIAHDNNIHALLKRTLQKENSKLRRRVLFGTDFYVVRNHKSEKKIMADTIAGLSTEEFDLIARQNPRRFLRLDVRYEM
;
A
#
# COMPACT_ATOMS: atom_id res chain seq x y z
N MET A 1 6.19 41.09 -24.69
CA MET A 1 5.47 39.80 -24.57
C MET A 1 6.51 38.78 -24.19
N ASP A 2 6.54 38.44 -22.91
CA ASP A 2 7.57 37.58 -22.33
C ASP A 2 7.37 36.16 -22.87
N ASN A 3 8.34 35.67 -23.65
CA ASN A 3 8.34 34.35 -24.25
C ASN A 3 8.66 33.31 -23.16
N THR A 4 7.78 33.20 -22.18
CA THR A 4 7.86 32.17 -21.15
C THR A 4 7.35 30.89 -21.77
N ALA A 5 8.28 30.04 -22.21
CA ALA A 5 7.97 28.67 -22.63
C ALA A 5 7.08 28.02 -21.57
N GLN A 6 5.93 27.48 -21.99
CA GLN A 6 5.01 26.77 -21.10
C GLN A 6 5.80 25.72 -20.32
N PRO A 7 5.66 25.65 -18.97
CA PRO A 7 6.40 24.70 -18.17
C PRO A 7 6.05 23.27 -18.57
N GLU A 8 7.08 22.44 -18.80
CA GLU A 8 6.98 21.02 -19.16
C GLU A 8 5.95 20.28 -18.31
N PRO A 9 5.10 19.38 -18.84
CA PRO A 9 4.01 18.79 -18.06
C PRO A 9 4.44 18.10 -16.76
N VAL A 10 3.61 18.22 -15.72
CA VAL A 10 3.77 17.46 -14.47
C VAL A 10 3.67 15.97 -14.77
N VAL A 11 4.50 15.16 -14.12
CA VAL A 11 4.45 13.71 -14.17
C VAL A 11 4.23 13.17 -12.76
N ASN A 12 3.11 12.47 -12.57
CA ASN A 12 2.89 11.65 -11.37
C ASN A 12 3.44 10.25 -11.63
N CYS A 13 4.58 9.92 -11.02
CA CYS A 13 5.32 8.68 -11.27
C CYS A 13 4.73 7.43 -10.59
N HIS A 14 3.64 7.56 -9.82
CA HIS A 14 3.07 6.40 -9.13
C HIS A 14 1.58 6.58 -8.90
N THR A 15 0.79 5.90 -9.70
CA THR A 15 -0.67 5.77 -9.54
C THR A 15 -1.15 4.35 -9.81
N HIS A 16 -2.29 4.00 -9.24
CA HIS A 16 -3.02 2.76 -9.44
C HIS A 16 -4.46 3.07 -9.84
N ILE A 17 -4.98 2.33 -10.82
CA ILE A 17 -6.36 2.46 -11.28
C ILE A 17 -7.13 1.15 -11.33
N PHE A 18 -6.54 0.06 -10.80
CA PHE A 18 -7.22 -1.23 -10.70
C PHE A 18 -8.51 -1.08 -9.88
N THR A 19 -9.54 -1.83 -10.24
CA THR A 19 -10.83 -1.83 -9.51
C THR A 19 -10.89 -2.93 -8.45
N GLY A 20 -11.94 -2.92 -7.62
CA GLY A 20 -12.18 -4.00 -6.66
C GLY A 20 -12.36 -5.39 -7.29
N ASP A 21 -12.64 -5.49 -8.60
CA ASP A 21 -12.77 -6.78 -9.30
C ASP A 21 -11.40 -7.44 -9.58
N HIS A 22 -10.31 -6.66 -9.53
CA HIS A 22 -8.92 -7.14 -9.64
C HIS A 22 -8.32 -7.55 -8.29
N VAL A 23 -9.05 -7.33 -7.19
CA VAL A 23 -8.60 -7.61 -5.83
C VAL A 23 -9.22 -8.92 -5.37
N PRO A 24 -8.44 -9.85 -4.78
CA PRO A 24 -8.98 -11.10 -4.28
C PRO A 24 -10.04 -10.91 -3.17
N PRO A 25 -11.02 -11.83 -3.06
CA PRO A 25 -12.15 -11.69 -2.15
C PRO A 25 -11.77 -11.76 -0.66
N TYR A 26 -10.67 -12.45 -0.32
CA TYR A 26 -10.33 -12.77 1.08
C TYR A 26 -9.13 -11.98 1.60
N LEU A 27 -9.10 -10.65 1.39
CA LEU A 27 -8.10 -9.78 2.00
C LEU A 27 -8.10 -9.85 3.54
N ALA A 28 -9.26 -10.13 4.14
CA ALA A 28 -9.43 -10.30 5.59
C ALA A 28 -8.91 -11.64 6.15
N LYS A 29 -8.45 -12.58 5.30
CA LYS A 29 -8.07 -13.95 5.69
C LYS A 29 -7.08 -14.04 6.84
N THR A 30 -6.17 -13.08 6.95
CA THR A 30 -5.14 -13.04 8.00
C THR A 30 -5.50 -12.14 9.19
N PHE A 31 -6.68 -11.50 9.16
CA PHE A 31 -7.13 -10.54 10.16
C PHE A 31 -8.38 -11.00 10.92
N LEU A 32 -9.18 -11.90 10.34
CA LEU A 32 -10.37 -12.47 10.98
C LEU A 32 -10.17 -13.96 11.28
N PRO A 33 -10.60 -14.45 12.45
CA PRO A 33 -10.48 -15.87 12.81
C PRO A 33 -11.28 -16.81 11.89
N GLY A 34 -10.67 -17.91 11.48
CA GLY A 34 -11.37 -19.08 10.92
C GLY A 34 -12.28 -18.75 9.73
N PHE A 35 -13.53 -19.23 9.75
CA PHE A 35 -14.48 -19.06 8.66
C PHE A 35 -15.07 -17.63 8.56
N LEU A 36 -14.81 -16.73 9.52
CA LEU A 36 -15.44 -15.41 9.56
C LEU A 36 -15.07 -14.54 8.35
N TYR A 37 -13.88 -14.71 7.78
CA TYR A 37 -13.51 -13.97 6.55
C TYR A 37 -14.28 -14.43 5.31
N TRP A 38 -14.94 -15.61 5.35
CA TRP A 38 -15.81 -16.10 4.27
C TRP A 38 -17.20 -15.45 4.32
N LEU A 39 -17.62 -14.94 5.48
CA LEU A 39 -18.96 -14.34 5.63
C LEU A 39 -19.06 -12.95 4.98
N LEU A 40 -17.95 -12.23 4.86
CA LEU A 40 -17.88 -10.88 4.28
C LEU A 40 -16.75 -10.79 3.25
N PRO A 41 -16.84 -11.53 2.13
CA PRO A 41 -15.83 -11.45 1.09
C PRO A 41 -15.92 -10.08 0.40
N LEU A 42 -14.78 -9.57 -0.07
CA LEU A 42 -14.66 -8.22 -0.62
C LEU A 42 -15.62 -7.99 -1.79
N ASN A 43 -15.82 -8.98 -2.65
CA ASN A 43 -16.77 -8.93 -3.76
C ASN A 43 -18.22 -8.70 -3.30
N LEU A 44 -18.64 -9.29 -2.18
CA LEU A 44 -19.95 -9.04 -1.57
C LEU A 44 -20.04 -7.60 -1.08
N VAL A 45 -19.00 -7.10 -0.40
CA VAL A 45 -18.96 -5.71 0.08
C VAL A 45 -19.00 -4.72 -1.09
N VAL A 46 -18.20 -4.96 -2.13
CA VAL A 46 -18.20 -4.21 -3.40
C VAL A 46 -19.60 -4.21 -4.03
N TYR A 47 -20.25 -5.37 -4.12
CA TYR A 47 -21.61 -5.50 -4.65
C TYR A 47 -22.64 -4.70 -3.83
N LEU A 48 -22.62 -4.83 -2.50
CA LEU A 48 -23.53 -4.11 -1.61
C LEU A 48 -23.31 -2.59 -1.69
N CYS A 49 -22.07 -2.13 -1.74
CA CYS A 49 -21.74 -0.72 -1.96
C CYS A 49 -22.29 -0.24 -3.32
N ARG A 50 -22.03 -0.97 -4.42
CA ARG A 50 -22.56 -0.65 -5.75
C ARG A 50 -24.09 -0.53 -5.72
N LYS A 51 -24.78 -1.49 -5.10
CA LYS A 51 -26.25 -1.50 -4.98
C LYS A 51 -26.76 -0.32 -4.15
N TRP A 52 -26.17 -0.06 -2.98
CA TRP A 52 -26.52 1.07 -2.13
C TRP A 52 -26.43 2.39 -2.88
N TYR A 53 -25.33 2.62 -3.59
CA TYR A 53 -25.13 3.89 -4.27
C TYR A 53 -25.94 4.06 -5.56
N LYS A 54 -26.24 2.98 -6.29
CA LYS A 54 -27.10 3.03 -7.48
C LYS A 54 -28.59 3.16 -7.11
N GLN A 55 -29.04 2.51 -6.03
CA GLN A 55 -30.47 2.38 -5.74
C GLN A 55 -30.94 3.17 -4.52
N VAL A 56 -30.13 3.24 -3.44
CA VAL A 56 -30.55 3.82 -2.15
C VAL A 56 -30.08 5.27 -2.00
N TYR A 57 -28.80 5.55 -2.27
CA TYR A 57 -28.22 6.89 -2.13
C TYR A 57 -28.98 7.97 -2.94
N PRO A 58 -29.46 7.72 -4.18
CA PRO A 58 -30.20 8.73 -4.94
C PRO A 58 -31.57 9.06 -4.35
N LEU A 59 -32.14 8.19 -3.51
CA LEU A 59 -33.45 8.42 -2.87
C LEU A 59 -33.44 9.70 -2.05
N GLN A 60 -32.30 10.07 -1.47
CA GLN A 60 -32.19 11.27 -0.64
C GLN A 60 -32.42 12.57 -1.44
N PHE A 61 -32.18 12.55 -2.75
CA PHE A 61 -32.38 13.70 -3.62
C PHE A 61 -33.81 13.80 -4.14
N ARG A 62 -34.63 12.76 -3.98
CA ARG A 62 -36.02 12.74 -4.44
C ARG A 62 -36.89 13.69 -3.62
N PRO A 63 -37.88 14.37 -4.23
CA PRO A 63 -38.78 15.28 -3.53
C PRO A 63 -39.50 14.66 -2.33
N ALA A 64 -39.95 13.40 -2.44
CA ALA A 64 -40.63 12.69 -1.36
C ALA A 64 -39.75 12.55 -0.10
N TYR A 65 -38.47 12.21 -0.27
CA TYR A 65 -37.54 12.13 0.85
C TYR A 65 -37.27 13.51 1.47
N LYS A 66 -37.09 14.55 0.63
CA LYS A 66 -36.94 15.93 1.13
C LYS A 66 -38.17 16.40 1.91
N ARG A 67 -39.39 16.02 1.48
CA ARG A 67 -40.64 16.31 2.22
C ARG A 67 -40.66 15.58 3.57
N LEU A 68 -40.34 14.29 3.58
CA LEU A 68 -40.25 13.51 4.82
C LEU A 68 -39.22 14.12 5.79
N GLN A 69 -38.05 14.51 5.30
CA GLN A 69 -37.03 15.17 6.12
C GLN A 69 -37.54 16.49 6.73
N ARG A 70 -38.30 17.30 5.98
CA ARG A 70 -38.93 18.51 6.51
C ARG A 70 -39.94 18.17 7.60
N VAL A 71 -40.81 17.19 7.38
CA VAL A 71 -41.80 16.75 8.39
C VAL A 71 -41.10 16.30 9.67
N VAL A 72 -40.08 15.43 9.54
CA VAL A 72 -39.28 14.96 10.68
C VAL A 72 -38.58 16.11 11.39
N TYR A 73 -38.03 17.08 10.65
CA TYR A 73 -37.43 18.29 11.22
C TYR A 73 -38.45 19.13 11.98
N THR A 74 -39.62 19.38 11.40
CA THR A 74 -40.71 20.14 12.04
C THR A 74 -41.18 19.48 13.34
N ILE A 75 -41.34 18.16 13.35
CA ILE A 75 -41.68 17.41 14.58
C ILE A 75 -40.56 17.56 15.62
N ARG A 76 -39.30 17.37 15.23
CA ARG A 76 -38.16 17.48 16.14
C ARG A 76 -38.01 18.88 16.73
N ILE A 77 -38.15 19.92 15.92
CA ILE A 77 -38.02 21.30 16.41
C ILE A 77 -39.21 21.68 17.30
N PHE A 78 -40.41 21.16 17.03
CA PHE A 78 -41.57 21.33 17.88
C PHE A 78 -41.34 20.68 19.26
N ILE A 79 -40.92 19.42 19.30
CA ILE A 79 -40.55 18.72 20.56
C ILE A 79 -39.49 19.51 21.33
N ASN A 80 -38.44 19.98 20.64
CA ASN A 80 -37.34 20.72 21.29
C ASN A 80 -37.76 22.10 21.81
N ARG A 81 -38.78 22.74 21.23
CA ARG A 81 -39.27 24.06 21.66
C ARG A 81 -40.31 23.98 22.77
N THR A 82 -40.92 22.81 22.96
CA THR A 82 -41.94 22.60 24.00
C THR A 82 -41.34 21.85 25.18
N PHE A 83 -41.15 22.54 26.31
CA PHE A 83 -40.51 21.99 27.52
C PHE A 83 -41.08 20.62 27.94
N LEU A 84 -42.41 20.47 27.99
CA LEU A 84 -43.07 19.22 28.39
C LEU A 84 -42.75 18.07 27.44
N LEU A 85 -42.74 18.31 26.12
CA LEU A 85 -42.42 17.28 25.13
C LEU A 85 -40.94 16.92 25.14
N LEU A 86 -40.06 17.89 25.37
CA LEU A 86 -38.64 17.65 25.55
C LEU A 86 -38.37 16.81 26.80
N ALA A 87 -39.01 17.13 27.92
CA ALA A 87 -38.93 16.34 29.15
C ALA A 87 -39.44 14.91 28.94
N PHE A 88 -40.60 14.76 28.28
CA PHE A 88 -41.13 13.44 27.93
C PHE A 88 -40.19 12.65 27.03
N TYR A 89 -39.64 13.27 25.99
CA TYR A 89 -38.67 12.64 25.09
C TYR A 89 -37.46 12.10 25.85
N TRP A 90 -36.90 12.86 26.80
CA TRP A 90 -35.77 12.41 27.60
C TRP A 90 -36.12 11.29 28.58
N ILE A 91 -37.26 11.40 29.27
CA ILE A 91 -37.74 10.38 30.22
C ILE A 91 -38.00 9.07 29.47
N PHE A 92 -38.79 9.13 28.39
CA PHE A 92 -39.12 7.96 27.58
C PHE A 92 -37.88 7.38 26.89
N GLY A 93 -37.00 8.21 26.36
CA GLY A 93 -35.74 7.75 25.76
C GLY A 93 -34.83 7.04 26.75
N THR A 94 -34.76 7.53 27.99
CA THR A 94 -33.99 6.89 29.07
C THR A 94 -34.60 5.55 29.44
N TRP A 95 -35.91 5.52 29.66
CA TRP A 95 -36.65 4.28 29.92
C TRP A 95 -36.44 3.24 28.81
N LEU A 96 -36.61 3.63 27.54
CA LEU A 96 -36.43 2.76 26.38
C LEU A 96 -35.01 2.25 26.27
N THR A 97 -34.01 3.06 26.63
CA THR A 97 -32.60 2.65 26.65
C THR A 97 -32.38 1.50 27.63
N PHE A 98 -32.89 1.61 28.87
CA PHE A 98 -32.78 0.54 29.87
C PHE A 98 -33.61 -0.69 29.50
N GLN A 99 -34.79 -0.51 28.89
CA GLN A 99 -35.61 -1.62 28.39
C GLN A 99 -34.89 -2.41 27.30
N VAL A 100 -34.31 -1.74 26.30
CA VAL A 100 -33.54 -2.40 25.23
C VAL A 100 -32.26 -3.01 25.79
N PHE A 101 -31.58 -2.35 26.72
CA PHE A 101 -30.42 -2.93 27.39
C PHE A 101 -30.76 -4.26 28.06
N ASN A 102 -31.89 -4.32 28.78
CA ASN A 102 -32.37 -5.53 29.43
C ASN A 102 -32.68 -6.66 28.42
N ILE A 103 -33.35 -6.32 27.30
CA ILE A 103 -33.65 -7.27 26.21
C ILE A 103 -32.35 -7.86 25.63
N VAL A 104 -31.37 -7.00 25.31
CA VAL A 104 -30.10 -7.46 24.73
C VAL A 104 -29.30 -8.29 25.73
N ALA A 105 -29.21 -7.85 26.99
CA ALA A 105 -28.49 -8.57 28.03
C ALA A 105 -29.09 -9.96 28.32
N ALA A 106 -30.43 -10.08 28.29
CA ALA A 106 -31.14 -11.35 28.41
C ALA A 106 -30.82 -12.28 27.23
N PHE A 107 -30.90 -11.77 25.99
CA PHE A 107 -30.61 -12.55 24.79
C PHE A 107 -29.15 -13.06 24.74
N SER A 108 -28.19 -12.24 25.20
CA SER A 108 -26.77 -12.60 25.18
C SER A 108 -26.30 -13.42 26.39
N GLY A 109 -27.17 -13.70 27.37
CA GLY A 109 -26.79 -14.38 28.62
C GLY A 109 -25.83 -13.57 29.51
N LEU A 110 -25.77 -12.24 29.33
CA LEU A 110 -24.75 -11.36 29.94
C LEU A 110 -25.20 -10.73 31.27
N GLN A 111 -26.38 -11.09 31.78
CA GLN A 111 -27.00 -10.46 32.95
C GLN A 111 -26.11 -10.52 34.21
N THR A 112 -25.34 -11.60 34.39
CA THR A 112 -24.48 -11.83 35.56
C THR A 112 -23.15 -11.06 35.49
N SER A 113 -22.68 -10.73 34.28
CA SER A 113 -21.40 -10.04 34.04
C SER A 113 -21.52 -8.52 33.99
N LEU A 114 -22.70 -7.96 34.30
CA LEU A 114 -22.95 -6.52 34.26
C LEU A 114 -22.25 -5.76 35.41
N PRO A 115 -21.83 -4.50 35.21
CA PRO A 115 -21.40 -3.62 36.30
C PRO A 115 -22.46 -3.53 37.41
N ALA A 116 -22.03 -3.49 38.67
CA ALA A 116 -22.92 -3.53 39.84
C ALA A 116 -23.98 -2.41 39.84
N TRP A 117 -23.62 -1.21 39.39
CA TRP A 117 -24.55 -0.09 39.31
C TRP A 117 -25.67 -0.32 38.27
N ILE A 118 -25.36 -0.93 37.12
CA ILE A 118 -26.37 -1.26 36.09
C ILE A 118 -27.34 -2.31 36.64
N ARG A 119 -26.81 -3.32 37.34
CA ARG A 119 -27.65 -4.35 38.00
C ARG A 119 -28.60 -3.74 39.01
N ARG A 120 -28.13 -2.78 39.83
CA ARG A 120 -28.99 -2.07 40.80
C ARG A 120 -30.10 -1.28 40.09
N VAL A 121 -29.79 -0.58 39.01
CA VAL A 121 -30.79 0.19 38.24
C VAL A 121 -31.83 -0.74 37.60
N LEU A 122 -31.41 -1.82 36.94
CA LEU A 122 -32.34 -2.78 36.35
C LEU A 122 -33.20 -3.48 37.40
N ALA A 123 -32.62 -3.84 38.55
CA ALA A 123 -33.36 -4.44 39.66
C ALA A 123 -34.40 -3.47 40.24
N PHE A 124 -34.04 -2.21 40.44
CA PHE A 124 -34.95 -1.16 40.86
C PHE A 124 -36.11 -1.00 39.86
N MET A 125 -35.81 -0.91 38.57
CA MET A 125 -36.84 -0.79 37.53
C MET A 125 -37.73 -2.04 37.46
N ALA A 126 -37.18 -3.24 37.63
CA ALA A 126 -37.96 -4.48 37.68
C ALA A 126 -38.89 -4.51 38.91
N GLN A 127 -38.41 -4.12 40.09
CA GLN A 127 -39.18 -4.08 41.33
C GLN A 127 -40.39 -3.14 41.21
N HIS A 128 -40.21 -2.00 40.55
CA HIS A 128 -41.27 -1.01 40.34
C HIS A 128 -42.10 -1.28 39.06
N ARG A 129 -41.97 -2.47 38.45
CA ARG A 129 -42.68 -2.86 37.21
C ARG A 129 -42.48 -1.90 36.03
N LEU A 130 -41.34 -1.20 36.01
CA LEU A 130 -40.96 -0.28 34.95
C LEU A 130 -40.32 -1.00 33.76
N LEU A 131 -39.92 -2.28 33.89
CA LEU A 131 -39.42 -3.09 32.78
C LEU A 131 -40.50 -4.04 32.27
N ILE A 132 -40.61 -4.14 30.95
CA ILE A 132 -41.40 -5.20 30.30
C ILE A 132 -40.59 -6.48 30.44
N LYS A 133 -41.09 -7.40 31.28
CA LYS A 133 -40.39 -8.63 31.69
C LYS A 133 -40.16 -9.57 30.49
N GLU A 134 -41.14 -9.66 29.59
CA GLU A 134 -41.09 -10.50 28.38
C GLU A 134 -41.86 -9.83 27.23
N PRO A 135 -41.22 -8.95 26.44
CA PRO A 135 -41.93 -8.22 25.37
C PRO A 135 -42.39 -9.11 24.19
N GLY A 136 -42.03 -10.40 24.16
CA GLY A 136 -42.11 -11.21 22.95
C GLY A 136 -41.13 -10.74 21.87
N THR A 137 -40.90 -11.57 20.85
CA THR A 137 -39.88 -11.32 19.82
C THR A 137 -40.19 -10.06 18.99
N ILE A 138 -41.44 -9.90 18.55
CA ILE A 138 -41.84 -8.77 17.70
C ILE A 138 -41.72 -7.45 18.46
N SER A 139 -42.25 -7.35 19.67
CA SER A 139 -42.16 -6.11 20.45
C SER A 139 -40.72 -5.80 20.86
N SER A 140 -39.90 -6.83 21.09
CA SER A 140 -38.45 -6.63 21.32
C SER A 140 -37.78 -5.98 20.12
N ILE A 141 -38.06 -6.46 18.90
CA ILE A 141 -37.55 -5.87 17.65
C ILE A 141 -38.03 -4.42 17.51
N LEU A 142 -39.32 -4.16 17.75
CA LEU A 142 -39.90 -2.81 17.64
C LEU A 142 -39.28 -1.83 18.64
N LEU A 143 -39.07 -2.24 19.90
CA LEU A 143 -38.42 -1.41 20.93
C LEU A 143 -36.96 -1.11 20.57
N VAL A 144 -36.22 -2.11 20.07
CA VAL A 144 -34.85 -1.93 19.58
C VAL A 144 -34.83 -0.95 18.41
N MET A 145 -35.72 -1.11 17.42
CA MET A 145 -35.81 -0.22 16.27
C MET A 145 -36.18 1.21 16.68
N ALA A 146 -37.15 1.37 17.59
CA ALA A 146 -37.56 2.67 18.10
C ALA A 146 -36.40 3.41 18.76
N LEU A 147 -35.62 2.73 19.61
CA LEU A 147 -34.42 3.30 20.21
C LEU A 147 -33.41 3.72 19.14
N TRP A 148 -33.14 2.85 18.17
CA TRP A 148 -32.10 3.06 17.16
C TRP A 148 -32.41 4.22 16.20
N LEU A 149 -33.68 4.37 15.83
CA LEU A 149 -34.14 5.39 14.88
C LEU A 149 -34.33 6.76 15.53
N PHE A 150 -34.86 6.83 16.75
CA PHE A 150 -35.34 8.08 17.34
C PHE A 150 -34.47 8.63 18.48
N PHE A 151 -33.69 7.78 19.17
CA PHE A 151 -33.00 8.16 20.42
C PHE A 151 -31.46 7.99 20.30
N PRO A 152 -30.76 8.95 19.67
CA PRO A 152 -29.32 8.87 19.44
C PRO A 152 -28.50 8.77 20.74
N THR A 153 -28.92 9.42 21.83
CA THR A 153 -28.23 9.33 23.12
C THR A 153 -28.28 7.90 23.67
N GLY A 154 -29.46 7.28 23.64
CA GLY A 154 -29.68 5.91 24.10
C GLY A 154 -28.86 4.88 23.31
N ARG A 155 -28.94 4.91 21.97
CA ARG A 155 -28.13 4.00 21.14
C ARG A 155 -26.63 4.20 21.34
N ASN A 156 -26.16 5.45 21.50
CA ASN A 156 -24.74 5.74 21.71
C ASN A 156 -24.28 5.25 23.10
N PHE A 157 -25.12 5.38 24.11
CA PHE A 157 -24.88 4.82 25.44
C PHE A 157 -24.79 3.29 25.40
N LEU A 158 -25.73 2.61 24.73
CA LEU A 158 -25.66 1.16 24.53
C LEU A 158 -24.36 0.76 23.84
N LEU A 159 -24.02 1.41 22.72
CA LEU A 159 -22.78 1.16 21.99
C LEU A 159 -21.54 1.39 22.87
N PHE A 160 -21.54 2.41 23.72
CA PHE A 160 -20.46 2.67 24.67
C PHE A 160 -20.35 1.55 25.73
N VAL A 161 -21.47 1.15 26.35
CA VAL A 161 -21.49 0.09 27.36
C VAL A 161 -21.04 -1.24 26.75
N PHE A 162 -21.59 -1.62 25.59
CA PHE A 162 -21.16 -2.82 24.87
C PHE A 162 -19.70 -2.72 24.44
N LYS A 163 -19.23 -1.58 23.93
CA LYS A 163 -17.82 -1.41 23.57
C LYS A 163 -16.90 -1.61 24.78
N LYS A 164 -17.23 -1.05 25.94
CA LYS A 164 -16.43 -1.21 27.17
C LYS A 164 -16.46 -2.66 27.65
N PHE A 165 -17.61 -3.33 27.54
CA PHE A 165 -17.78 -4.73 27.88
C PHE A 165 -16.96 -5.67 26.99
N TRP A 166 -17.03 -5.51 25.67
CA TRP A 166 -16.24 -6.28 24.70
C TRP A 166 -14.73 -5.99 24.79
N SER A 167 -14.35 -4.78 25.19
CA SER A 167 -12.95 -4.42 25.49
C SER A 167 -12.40 -5.20 26.69
N ILE A 168 -13.22 -5.44 27.72
CA ILE A 168 -12.84 -6.21 28.90
C ILE A 168 -12.71 -7.70 28.55
N LEU A 169 -13.52 -8.19 27.61
CA LEU A 169 -13.46 -9.57 27.11
C LEU A 169 -12.34 -9.83 26.09
N GLY A 170 -11.53 -8.83 25.74
CA GLY A 170 -10.44 -8.98 24.74
C GLY A 170 -10.92 -9.26 23.31
N MET A 171 -12.23 -9.19 23.04
CA MET A 171 -12.84 -9.49 21.73
C MET A 171 -12.88 -8.29 20.78
N MET A 172 -12.24 -7.17 21.13
CA MET A 172 -12.32 -5.97 20.31
C MET A 172 -11.51 -6.06 19.01
N PRO A 173 -12.04 -5.49 17.91
CA PRO A 173 -11.27 -5.25 16.69
C PRO A 173 -10.11 -4.28 16.98
N GLY A 174 -8.87 -4.79 17.01
CA GLY A 174 -7.65 -4.02 17.27
C GLY A 174 -7.32 -3.00 16.17
N LYS A 175 -6.18 -2.30 16.29
CA LYS A 175 -5.70 -1.32 15.28
C LYS A 175 -5.74 -1.90 13.85
N GLN A 176 -5.34 -3.15 13.71
CA GLN A 176 -5.34 -3.88 12.43
C GLN A 176 -6.74 -4.06 11.83
N THR A 177 -7.76 -4.28 12.65
CA THR A 177 -9.14 -4.45 12.16
C THR A 177 -9.74 -3.12 11.72
N LYS A 178 -9.40 -2.01 12.39
CA LYS A 178 -9.77 -0.65 11.94
C LYS A 178 -9.09 -0.32 10.61
N GLU A 179 -7.81 -0.65 10.46
CA GLU A 179 -7.08 -0.50 9.18
C GLU A 179 -7.75 -1.33 8.07
N LEU A 180 -8.14 -2.58 8.35
CA LEU A 180 -8.85 -3.43 7.40
C LEU A 180 -10.21 -2.85 7.01
N ALA A 181 -10.99 -2.37 7.98
CA ALA A 181 -12.27 -1.72 7.71
C ALA A 181 -12.10 -0.47 6.83
N GLY A 182 -11.08 0.35 7.10
CA GLY A 182 -10.71 1.49 6.25
C GLY A 182 -10.35 1.07 4.83
N ARG A 183 -9.63 -0.04 4.64
CA ARG A 183 -9.32 -0.59 3.30
C ARG A 183 -10.58 -1.04 2.57
N TYR A 184 -11.46 -1.78 3.23
CA TYR A 184 -12.74 -2.22 2.67
C TYR A 184 -13.63 -1.03 2.31
N MET A 185 -13.68 0.00 3.16
CA MET A 185 -14.39 1.25 2.86
C MET A 185 -13.80 1.97 1.65
N ASN A 186 -12.48 2.02 1.49
CA ASN A 186 -11.85 2.63 0.33
C ASN A 186 -12.10 1.86 -0.96
N ILE A 187 -11.91 0.53 -0.93
CA ILE A 187 -12.24 -0.31 -2.07
C ILE A 187 -13.73 -0.19 -2.38
N GLY A 188 -14.61 -0.17 -1.38
CA GLY A 188 -16.04 0.12 -1.53
C GLY A 188 -16.33 1.53 -2.08
N ARG A 189 -15.51 2.54 -1.74
CA ARG A 189 -15.61 3.91 -2.24
C ARG A 189 -15.11 4.05 -3.69
N PHE A 190 -14.39 3.08 -4.21
CA PHE A 190 -14.02 3.01 -5.63
C PHE A 190 -14.69 1.87 -6.37
N ALA A 191 -15.40 1.00 -5.65
CA ALA A 191 -16.26 -0.03 -6.19
C ALA A 191 -17.37 0.54 -7.08
N PHE A 192 -17.73 1.81 -6.94
CA PHE A 192 -18.64 2.46 -7.89
C PHE A 192 -18.18 2.33 -9.34
N TYR A 193 -16.87 2.32 -9.55
CA TYR A 193 -16.29 2.21 -10.88
C TYR A 193 -16.15 0.73 -11.23
N GLU A 194 -16.65 0.40 -12.41
CA GLU A 194 -16.64 -0.96 -12.94
C GLU A 194 -15.43 -1.20 -13.82
N ASN A 195 -14.80 -0.15 -14.35
CA ASN A 195 -13.65 -0.21 -15.24
C ASN A 195 -12.54 0.77 -14.84
N GLN A 196 -11.33 0.51 -15.32
CA GLN A 196 -10.13 1.30 -15.05
C GLN A 196 -10.20 2.72 -15.66
N LYS A 197 -10.84 2.86 -16.83
CA LYS A 197 -11.02 4.14 -17.54
C LYS A 197 -11.74 5.18 -16.69
N ASP A 198 -12.79 4.79 -15.97
CA ASP A 198 -13.54 5.69 -15.10
C ASP A 198 -12.74 6.15 -13.89
N VAL A 199 -11.95 5.24 -13.30
CA VAL A 199 -11.04 5.55 -12.19
C VAL A 199 -9.97 6.54 -12.67
N PHE A 200 -9.37 6.29 -13.83
CA PHE A 200 -8.36 7.16 -14.43
C PHE A 200 -8.90 8.55 -14.77
N ARG A 201 -10.06 8.66 -15.42
CA ARG A 201 -10.68 9.95 -15.73
C ARG A 201 -10.90 10.80 -14.48
N ARG A 202 -11.26 10.18 -13.36
CA ARG A 202 -11.42 10.89 -12.08
C ARG A 202 -10.10 11.39 -11.53
N LEU A 203 -9.04 10.60 -11.64
CA LEU A 203 -7.68 10.99 -11.29
C LEU A 203 -7.23 12.18 -12.15
N GLN A 204 -7.37 12.08 -13.48
CA GLN A 204 -6.98 13.12 -14.43
C GLN A 204 -7.64 14.47 -14.11
N HIS A 205 -8.94 14.49 -13.79
CA HIS A 205 -9.66 15.72 -13.40
C HIS A 205 -9.22 16.35 -12.05
N GLN A 206 -8.26 15.75 -11.34
CA GLN A 206 -7.67 16.35 -10.13
C GLN A 206 -6.40 17.15 -10.42
N TYR A 207 -5.86 17.07 -11.64
CA TYR A 207 -4.58 17.66 -12.01
C TYR A 207 -4.75 18.69 -13.15
N PRO A 208 -3.77 19.59 -13.35
CA PRO A 208 -3.73 20.46 -14.52
C PRO A 208 -3.70 19.66 -15.84
N ASP A 209 -4.24 20.27 -16.90
CA ASP A 209 -4.21 19.67 -18.24
C ASP A 209 -2.78 19.37 -18.70
N GLY A 210 -2.63 18.28 -19.46
CA GLY A 210 -1.33 17.80 -19.93
C GLY A 210 -0.53 16.97 -18.92
N THR A 211 -0.92 16.92 -17.64
CA THR A 211 -0.27 16.06 -16.63
C THR A 211 -0.20 14.60 -17.10
N ARG A 212 0.98 13.98 -17.00
CA ARG A 212 1.22 12.58 -17.37
C ARG A 212 1.19 11.69 -16.13
N PHE A 213 0.71 10.46 -16.27
CA PHE A 213 0.52 9.53 -15.16
C PHE A 213 1.19 8.20 -15.44
N VAL A 214 2.14 7.83 -14.59
CA VAL A 214 2.63 6.45 -14.53
C VAL A 214 1.58 5.60 -13.82
N ILE A 215 1.08 4.60 -14.54
CA ILE A 215 0.04 3.70 -14.07
C ILE A 215 0.65 2.34 -13.80
N LEU A 216 0.63 1.95 -12.52
CA LEU A 216 1.22 0.72 -12.02
C LEU A 216 0.11 -0.31 -11.84
N PRO A 217 -0.04 -1.30 -12.72
CA PRO A 217 -0.96 -2.41 -12.49
C PRO A 217 -0.49 -3.27 -11.32
N MET A 218 -1.35 -4.19 -10.88
CA MET A 218 -1.09 -5.12 -9.78
C MET A 218 -1.63 -6.51 -10.11
N ASP A 219 -0.74 -7.50 -10.19
CA ASP A 219 -1.13 -8.92 -10.28
C ASP A 219 -1.26 -9.51 -8.88
N MET A 220 -2.49 -9.54 -8.36
CA MET A 220 -2.79 -10.01 -7.01
C MET A 220 -3.13 -11.51 -6.94
N GLU A 221 -3.08 -12.25 -8.05
CA GLU A 221 -3.51 -13.65 -8.10
C GLU A 221 -2.70 -14.57 -7.18
N PHE A 222 -1.41 -14.26 -7.00
CA PHE A 222 -0.50 -15.09 -6.22
C PHE A 222 -0.41 -14.69 -4.74
N MET A 223 -1.19 -13.70 -4.29
CA MET A 223 -1.09 -13.21 -2.91
C MET A 223 -1.72 -14.16 -1.88
N GLY A 224 -2.30 -15.29 -2.27
CA GLY A 224 -2.87 -16.28 -1.33
C GLY A 224 -4.21 -15.89 -0.69
N ALA A 225 -4.93 -14.93 -1.30
CA ALA A 225 -6.16 -14.32 -0.80
C ALA A 225 -7.43 -14.73 -1.58
N GLY A 226 -7.37 -15.84 -2.32
CA GLY A 226 -8.46 -16.33 -3.18
C GLY A 226 -8.29 -15.92 -4.64
N LYS A 227 -9.20 -16.39 -5.50
CA LYS A 227 -9.20 -16.10 -6.94
C LYS A 227 -9.77 -14.69 -7.19
N VAL A 228 -9.07 -13.89 -7.98
CA VAL A 228 -9.57 -12.60 -8.48
C VAL A 228 -10.77 -12.80 -9.41
N LYS A 229 -11.64 -11.79 -9.51
CA LYS A 229 -12.80 -11.86 -10.42
C LYS A 229 -12.40 -11.52 -11.86
N GLN A 230 -11.54 -10.52 -12.04
CA GLN A 230 -10.91 -10.18 -13.30
C GLN A 230 -9.43 -10.55 -13.24
N ASP A 231 -8.97 -11.33 -14.22
CA ASP A 231 -7.57 -11.75 -14.32
C ASP A 231 -6.66 -10.58 -14.72
N TYR A 232 -5.36 -10.83 -14.57
CA TYR A 232 -4.34 -9.83 -14.87
C TYR A 232 -4.26 -9.46 -16.37
N TYR A 233 -4.55 -10.39 -17.29
CA TYR A 233 -4.50 -10.09 -18.72
C TYR A 233 -5.63 -9.14 -19.16
N GLN A 234 -6.81 -9.25 -18.54
CA GLN A 234 -7.87 -8.28 -18.75
C GLN A 234 -7.45 -6.88 -18.27
N GLN A 235 -6.76 -6.80 -17.12
CA GLN A 235 -6.22 -5.54 -16.61
C GLN A 235 -5.25 -4.91 -17.62
N LEU A 236 -4.39 -5.72 -18.25
CA LEU A 236 -3.45 -5.25 -19.28
C LEU A 236 -4.14 -4.77 -20.56
N ARG A 237 -5.14 -5.52 -21.07
CA ARG A 237 -5.94 -5.11 -22.25
C ARG A 237 -6.63 -3.77 -22.03
N ASP A 238 -7.25 -3.59 -20.87
CA ASP A 238 -7.90 -2.34 -20.49
C ASP A 238 -6.91 -1.16 -20.41
N LEU A 239 -5.68 -1.41 -19.90
CA LEU A 239 -4.62 -0.40 -19.84
C LEU A 239 -4.06 -0.06 -21.22
N ALA A 240 -3.89 -1.04 -22.12
CA ALA A 240 -3.51 -0.79 -23.50
C ALA A 240 -4.57 0.05 -24.24
N ALA A 241 -5.84 -0.29 -24.08
CA ALA A 241 -6.93 0.52 -24.62
C ALA A 241 -6.92 1.95 -24.04
N LEU A 242 -6.59 2.11 -22.76
CA LEU A 242 -6.44 3.43 -22.14
C LEU A 242 -5.24 4.20 -22.72
N LYS A 243 -4.10 3.53 -22.97
CA LYS A 243 -2.91 4.12 -23.58
C LYS A 243 -3.17 4.59 -25.01
N GLN A 244 -3.83 3.77 -25.82
CA GLN A 244 -4.19 4.12 -27.21
C GLN A 244 -5.08 5.37 -27.27
N ASN A 245 -6.02 5.51 -26.34
CA ASN A 245 -6.92 6.67 -26.28
C ASN A 245 -6.28 7.91 -25.61
N GLY A 246 -5.40 7.70 -24.63
CA GLY A 246 -4.84 8.77 -23.79
C GLY A 246 -3.46 9.28 -24.24
N GLY A 247 -2.81 8.64 -25.21
CA GLY A 247 -1.51 9.06 -25.73
C GLY A 247 -0.47 9.20 -24.62
N ASP A 248 0.29 10.30 -24.61
CA ASP A 248 1.38 10.55 -23.67
C ASP A 248 0.95 10.88 -22.24
N ILE A 249 -0.35 11.10 -22.02
CA ILE A 249 -0.91 11.30 -20.68
C ILE A 249 -0.86 9.99 -19.89
N VAL A 250 -0.94 8.84 -20.57
CA VAL A 250 -0.97 7.51 -19.97
C VAL A 250 0.39 6.85 -20.15
N LEU A 251 1.06 6.52 -19.05
CA LEU A 251 2.38 5.89 -19.04
C LEU A 251 2.30 4.55 -18.30
N PRO A 252 1.73 3.50 -18.92
CA PRO A 252 1.48 2.24 -18.23
C PRO A 252 2.78 1.45 -18.06
N PHE A 253 2.91 0.84 -16.88
CA PHE A 253 3.94 -0.16 -16.60
C PHE A 253 3.33 -1.55 -16.69
N ILE A 254 4.15 -2.59 -16.83
CA ILE A 254 3.72 -3.98 -16.72
C ILE A 254 4.21 -4.56 -15.39
N PHE A 255 3.30 -5.16 -14.63
CA PHE A 255 3.61 -5.86 -13.39
C PHE A 255 4.24 -7.21 -13.68
N ILE A 256 5.34 -7.54 -12.99
CA ILE A 256 6.05 -8.80 -13.14
C ILE A 256 6.10 -9.52 -11.78
N ASP A 257 5.49 -10.71 -11.73
CA ASP A 257 5.61 -11.65 -10.61
C ASP A 257 6.42 -12.87 -11.07
N PRO A 258 7.43 -13.36 -10.32
CA PRO A 258 8.16 -14.55 -10.74
C PRO A 258 7.27 -15.79 -10.85
N ARG A 259 6.17 -15.85 -10.08
CA ARG A 259 5.19 -16.95 -10.17
C ARG A 259 4.31 -16.85 -11.42
N ARG A 260 4.14 -15.65 -12.00
CA ARG A 260 3.49 -15.46 -13.31
C ARG A 260 4.35 -16.08 -14.40
N ILE A 261 5.64 -15.78 -14.41
CA ILE A 261 6.63 -16.33 -15.35
C ILE A 261 6.65 -17.86 -15.27
N ARG A 262 6.68 -18.43 -14.06
CA ARG A 262 6.64 -19.89 -13.86
C ARG A 262 5.33 -20.55 -14.30
N ARG A 263 4.19 -19.86 -14.15
CA ARG A 263 2.87 -20.44 -14.42
C ARG A 263 2.48 -20.32 -15.89
N ASP A 264 2.92 -19.27 -16.57
CA ASP A 264 2.64 -18.99 -17.97
C ASP A 264 3.95 -18.76 -18.70
N ALA A 265 4.40 -19.80 -19.43
CA ALA A 265 5.64 -19.76 -20.20
C ALA A 265 5.60 -18.70 -21.31
N ASP A 266 4.41 -18.30 -21.79
CA ASP A 266 4.26 -17.28 -22.83
C ASP A 266 4.24 -15.85 -22.24
N PHE A 267 4.28 -15.71 -20.91
CA PHE A 267 4.26 -14.40 -20.28
C PHE A 267 5.55 -13.61 -20.55
N PHE A 268 6.71 -14.24 -20.30
CA PHE A 268 8.02 -13.66 -20.53
C PHE A 268 8.94 -14.71 -21.18
N ARG A 269 9.13 -14.58 -22.50
CA ARG A 269 10.07 -15.41 -23.27
C ARG A 269 11.19 -14.56 -23.82
N TYR A 270 12.39 -15.11 -23.79
CA TYR A 270 13.57 -14.42 -24.25
C TYR A 270 14.57 -15.41 -24.81
N LYS A 271 15.44 -14.90 -25.67
CA LYS A 271 16.63 -15.57 -26.16
C LYS A 271 17.83 -14.65 -26.01
N ILE A 272 19.02 -15.23 -26.12
CA ILE A 272 20.27 -14.47 -26.16
C ILE A 272 20.67 -14.30 -27.62
N GLU A 273 20.71 -13.06 -28.09
CA GLU A 273 21.20 -12.70 -29.42
C GLU A 273 22.27 -11.62 -29.28
N ASN A 274 23.41 -11.82 -29.94
CA ASN A 274 24.56 -10.90 -29.86
C ASN A 274 24.93 -10.56 -28.41
N ASP A 275 24.93 -11.56 -27.53
CA ASP A 275 25.26 -11.44 -26.11
C ASP A 275 24.31 -10.51 -25.32
N ARG A 276 23.08 -10.28 -25.80
CA ARG A 276 22.03 -9.47 -25.15
C ARG A 276 20.73 -10.25 -25.02
N VAL A 277 19.90 -9.86 -24.05
CA VAL A 277 18.56 -10.42 -23.86
C VAL A 277 17.59 -9.78 -24.85
N VAL A 278 17.03 -10.59 -25.75
CA VAL A 278 16.01 -10.17 -26.71
C VAL A 278 14.70 -10.89 -26.42
N LEU A 279 13.60 -10.15 -26.40
CA LEU A 279 12.28 -10.74 -26.16
C LEU A 279 11.82 -11.52 -27.39
N GLU A 280 11.39 -12.75 -27.15
CA GLU A 280 10.64 -13.53 -28.13
C GLU A 280 9.16 -13.15 -28.07
N ASP A 281 8.35 -13.69 -28.98
CA ASP A 281 6.92 -13.43 -28.99
C ASP A 281 6.29 -13.90 -27.68
N CYS A 282 5.97 -12.95 -26.81
CA CYS A 282 5.43 -13.17 -25.48
C CYS A 282 4.58 -11.97 -25.05
N VAL A 283 3.86 -12.12 -23.95
CA VAL A 283 2.98 -11.07 -23.41
C VAL A 283 3.79 -9.81 -23.10
N VAL A 284 4.94 -9.92 -22.44
CA VAL A 284 5.76 -8.75 -22.11
C VAL A 284 6.23 -7.99 -23.35
N LYS A 285 6.64 -8.70 -24.42
CA LYS A 285 7.02 -8.09 -25.70
C LYS A 285 5.87 -7.30 -26.32
N GLU A 286 4.69 -7.90 -26.39
CA GLU A 286 3.49 -7.24 -26.93
C GLU A 286 3.22 -5.91 -26.23
N TYR A 287 3.24 -5.88 -24.89
CA TYR A 287 2.91 -4.66 -24.17
C TYR A 287 4.03 -3.61 -24.18
N ILE A 288 5.30 -4.01 -24.05
CA ILE A 288 6.44 -3.10 -24.05
C ILE A 288 6.72 -2.54 -25.45
N GLU A 289 6.81 -3.40 -26.47
CA GLU A 289 7.26 -3.00 -27.81
C GLU A 289 6.12 -2.50 -28.71
N LYS A 290 4.89 -3.00 -28.55
CA LYS A 290 3.76 -2.64 -29.45
C LYS A 290 2.69 -1.78 -28.78
N GLN A 291 2.36 -2.01 -27.51
CA GLN A 291 1.30 -1.25 -26.80
C GLN A 291 1.83 -0.01 -26.07
N GLY A 292 3.13 0.30 -26.18
CA GLY A 292 3.73 1.53 -25.67
C GLY A 292 3.90 1.61 -24.15
N PHE A 293 3.90 0.46 -23.44
CA PHE A 293 4.22 0.40 -22.02
C PHE A 293 5.69 0.81 -21.80
N CYS A 294 5.96 1.51 -20.70
CA CYS A 294 7.23 2.22 -20.53
C CYS A 294 8.06 1.80 -19.33
N GLY A 295 7.68 0.74 -18.61
CA GLY A 295 8.43 0.26 -17.45
C GLY A 295 7.88 -1.01 -16.82
N PHE A 296 8.59 -1.51 -15.81
CA PHE A 296 8.19 -2.68 -15.03
C PHE A 296 7.78 -2.31 -13.60
N LYS A 297 6.76 -2.99 -13.06
CA LYS A 297 6.37 -2.89 -11.66
C LYS A 297 6.69 -4.19 -10.93
N ILE A 298 7.37 -4.08 -9.79
CA ILE A 298 7.70 -5.19 -8.89
C ILE A 298 7.09 -4.93 -7.51
N TYR A 299 6.60 -5.98 -6.84
CA TYR A 299 5.93 -5.88 -5.54
C TYR A 299 6.28 -7.07 -4.63
N PRO A 300 7.47 -7.07 -4.01
CA PRO A 300 7.98 -8.20 -3.22
C PRO A 300 7.11 -8.55 -2.01
N ALA A 301 6.39 -7.59 -1.44
CA ALA A 301 5.42 -7.81 -0.35
C ALA A 301 4.35 -8.87 -0.68
N LEU A 302 4.15 -9.25 -1.96
CA LEU A 302 3.30 -10.39 -2.35
C LEU A 302 3.96 -11.76 -2.12
N GLY A 303 5.14 -11.83 -1.51
CA GLY A 303 5.74 -13.07 -1.00
C GLY A 303 6.83 -13.65 -1.90
N TYR A 304 7.75 -12.82 -2.38
CA TYR A 304 8.93 -13.22 -3.15
C TYR A 304 10.06 -12.19 -2.97
N TYR A 305 11.33 -12.61 -3.07
CA TYR A 305 12.46 -11.68 -3.05
C TYR A 305 12.63 -10.99 -4.40
N PRO A 306 13.13 -9.73 -4.45
CA PRO A 306 13.38 -9.05 -5.73
C PRO A 306 14.45 -9.76 -6.57
N PHE A 307 15.32 -10.55 -5.93
CA PHE A 307 16.33 -11.39 -6.57
C PHE A 307 15.87 -12.85 -6.80
N ASP A 308 14.56 -13.13 -6.80
CA ASP A 308 14.04 -14.42 -7.26
C ASP A 308 14.60 -14.72 -8.66
N GLU A 309 15.07 -15.95 -8.87
CA GLU A 309 15.80 -16.37 -10.06
C GLU A 309 15.05 -16.05 -11.36
N ASP A 310 13.73 -16.21 -11.38
CA ASP A 310 12.91 -15.97 -12.56
C ASP A 310 12.77 -14.48 -12.91
N LEU A 311 13.15 -13.57 -12.01
CA LEU A 311 13.22 -12.14 -12.30
C LEU A 311 14.57 -11.72 -12.88
N LEU A 312 15.64 -12.51 -12.72
CA LEU A 312 16.99 -12.15 -13.18
C LEU A 312 17.07 -11.83 -14.69
N PRO A 313 16.42 -12.58 -15.60
CA PRO A 313 16.32 -12.20 -17.01
C PRO A 313 15.62 -10.86 -17.24
N VAL A 314 14.60 -10.54 -16.45
CA VAL A 314 13.84 -9.27 -16.54
C VAL A 314 14.73 -8.11 -16.10
N TRP A 315 15.48 -8.26 -15.01
CA TRP A 315 16.44 -7.26 -14.56
C TRP A 315 17.53 -7.01 -15.60
N ARG A 316 18.08 -8.07 -16.21
CA ARG A 316 19.10 -7.97 -17.27
C ARG A 316 18.53 -7.26 -18.50
N TYR A 317 17.37 -7.68 -19.00
CA TYR A 317 16.68 -7.02 -20.11
C TYR A 317 16.44 -5.53 -19.82
N ALA A 318 15.99 -5.20 -18.61
CA ALA A 318 15.70 -3.83 -18.25
C ALA A 318 16.96 -2.95 -18.17
N ALA A 319 18.06 -3.47 -17.62
CA ALA A 319 19.35 -2.78 -17.57
C ALA A 319 19.89 -2.53 -18.99
N GLU A 320 19.88 -3.54 -19.86
CA GLU A 320 20.38 -3.43 -21.24
C GLU A 320 19.54 -2.48 -22.12
N ASN A 321 18.26 -2.31 -21.81
CA ASN A 321 17.34 -1.44 -22.56
C ASN A 321 17.03 -0.13 -21.81
N GLY A 322 17.69 0.15 -20.68
CA GLY A 322 17.45 1.35 -19.87
C GLY A 322 16.00 1.52 -19.40
N MET A 323 15.27 0.42 -19.25
CA MET A 323 13.85 0.40 -18.88
C MET A 323 13.69 0.69 -17.38
N PRO A 324 12.84 1.66 -16.99
CA PRO A 324 12.61 1.97 -15.60
C PRO A 324 11.84 0.85 -14.90
N ILE A 325 12.21 0.59 -13.66
CA ILE A 325 11.49 -0.33 -12.77
C ILE A 325 11.07 0.42 -11.52
N THR A 326 9.79 0.40 -11.20
CA THR A 326 9.30 0.87 -9.91
C THR A 326 9.00 -0.33 -9.03
N THR A 327 9.60 -0.38 -7.84
CA THR A 327 9.42 -1.48 -6.91
C THR A 327 8.81 -1.01 -5.59
N HIS A 328 7.84 -1.75 -5.07
CA HIS A 328 7.27 -1.42 -3.76
C HIS A 328 8.32 -1.54 -2.66
N CYS A 329 8.53 -0.47 -1.87
CA CYS A 329 9.59 -0.38 -0.86
C CYS A 329 9.11 0.35 0.42
N ILE A 330 8.08 -0.21 1.07
CA ILE A 330 7.53 0.27 2.36
C ILE A 330 6.93 -0.90 3.14
N ARG A 331 6.76 -0.72 4.45
CA ARG A 331 5.89 -1.58 5.28
C ARG A 331 4.40 -1.38 4.95
N GLY A 332 4.00 -1.94 3.81
CA GLY A 332 2.69 -1.70 3.20
C GLY A 332 1.50 -2.48 3.78
N THR A 333 0.33 -2.18 3.25
CA THR A 333 -0.96 -2.75 3.68
C THR A 333 -1.42 -3.94 2.83
N ILE A 334 -0.97 -4.01 1.58
CA ILE A 334 -1.21 -5.12 0.65
C ILE A 334 0.01 -6.02 0.68
N PHE A 335 -0.19 -7.30 1.01
CA PHE A 335 0.90 -8.26 1.18
C PHE A 335 0.36 -9.70 1.13
N TYR A 336 1.27 -10.66 1.07
CA TYR A 336 0.97 -12.09 0.98
C TYR A 336 0.12 -12.59 2.17
N ARG A 337 -0.95 -13.34 1.86
CA ARG A 337 -1.93 -13.91 2.80
C ARG A 337 -1.78 -15.42 3.02
N GLY A 338 -0.83 -16.07 2.34
CA GLY A 338 -0.54 -17.49 2.54
C GLY A 338 0.35 -17.74 3.77
N LYS A 339 0.56 -19.01 4.14
CA LYS A 339 1.46 -19.35 5.25
C LYS A 339 2.91 -19.02 4.91
N LYS A 340 3.70 -18.62 5.92
CA LYS A 340 5.16 -18.49 5.79
C LYS A 340 5.75 -19.85 5.40
N LYS A 341 6.60 -19.88 4.37
CA LYS A 341 7.30 -21.10 3.94
C LYS A 341 8.55 -21.31 4.79
N LYS A 342 8.96 -22.57 5.00
CA LYS A 342 10.20 -22.90 5.74
C LYS A 342 11.45 -22.23 5.15
N ALA A 343 11.52 -22.13 3.81
CA ALA A 343 12.60 -21.43 3.11
C ALA A 343 12.68 -19.92 3.43
N TRP A 344 11.66 -19.34 4.07
CA TRP A 344 11.61 -17.92 4.44
C TRP A 344 12.04 -17.67 5.89
N ASP A 345 12.44 -18.70 6.64
CA ASP A 345 12.98 -18.53 7.99
C ASP A 345 14.40 -17.98 8.00
N ARG A 346 15.08 -18.00 6.84
CA ARG A 346 16.46 -17.56 6.67
C ARG A 346 16.59 -16.72 5.40
N HIS A 347 17.41 -15.68 5.45
CA HIS A 347 17.72 -14.88 4.27
C HIS A 347 18.59 -15.71 3.29
N PRO A 348 18.27 -15.77 1.98
CA PRO A 348 19.01 -16.62 1.03
C PRO A 348 20.48 -16.20 0.82
N VAL A 349 20.75 -14.90 0.82
CA VAL A 349 22.09 -14.34 0.55
C VAL A 349 22.83 -13.90 1.82
N PHE A 350 22.20 -13.14 2.71
CA PHE A 350 22.85 -12.54 3.87
C PHE A 350 23.11 -13.55 4.99
N GLN A 351 24.24 -13.37 5.66
CA GLN A 351 24.66 -14.15 6.81
C GLN A 351 24.61 -13.32 8.09
N GLN A 352 24.39 -13.98 9.21
CA GLN A 352 24.54 -13.45 10.56
C GLN A 352 25.74 -14.09 11.26
N ALA A 353 26.32 -13.38 12.23
CA ALA A 353 27.37 -13.93 13.08
C ALA A 353 26.74 -14.76 14.21
N ASP A 354 27.19 -16.01 14.38
CA ASP A 354 26.76 -16.89 15.48
C ASP A 354 27.80 -16.96 16.62
N GLY A 355 28.87 -16.16 16.53
CA GLY A 355 30.00 -16.17 17.47
C GLY A 355 31.18 -17.02 16.98
N ASN A 356 32.37 -16.85 17.58
CA ASN A 356 33.60 -17.61 17.24
C ASN A 356 33.95 -17.62 15.73
N ASP A 357 33.76 -16.49 15.03
CA ASP A 357 33.95 -16.35 13.58
C ASP A 357 33.10 -17.32 12.72
N GLN A 358 32.01 -17.86 13.28
CA GLN A 358 31.04 -18.69 12.57
C GLN A 358 29.88 -17.84 12.04
N TYR A 359 29.43 -18.19 10.83
CA TYR A 359 28.37 -17.48 10.13
C TYR A 359 27.37 -18.45 9.53
N SER A 360 26.09 -18.19 9.76
CA SER A 360 24.97 -18.92 9.14
C SER A 360 24.05 -17.96 8.38
N PRO A 361 23.17 -18.47 7.49
CA PRO A 361 22.13 -17.64 6.88
C PRO A 361 21.34 -16.86 7.93
N MET A 362 21.14 -15.56 7.68
CA MET A 362 20.53 -14.64 8.64
C MET A 362 19.11 -15.09 9.02
N LEU A 363 18.81 -15.17 10.32
CA LEU A 363 17.48 -15.52 10.83
C LEU A 363 16.47 -14.43 10.51
N LEU A 364 15.30 -14.83 10.03
CA LEU A 364 14.14 -13.98 9.79
C LEU A 364 13.00 -14.43 10.72
N PRO A 365 12.93 -13.91 11.96
CA PRO A 365 12.11 -14.47 13.03
C PRO A 365 10.60 -14.17 12.90
N GLU A 366 10.22 -13.25 12.01
CA GLU A 366 8.84 -12.79 11.85
C GLU A 366 7.92 -13.95 11.47
N ARG A 367 6.75 -14.02 12.10
CA ARG A 367 5.79 -15.13 11.93
C ARG A 367 4.49 -14.71 11.26
N ALA A 368 3.95 -13.55 11.62
CA ALA A 368 2.69 -13.07 11.06
C ALA A 368 2.90 -12.52 9.65
N ASN A 369 1.88 -12.66 8.79
CA ASN A 369 1.89 -12.22 7.39
C ASN A 369 2.37 -10.77 7.20
N LYS A 370 1.88 -9.85 8.03
CA LYS A 370 2.24 -8.44 7.94
C LYS A 370 3.74 -8.24 8.16
N ASP A 371 4.29 -8.97 9.12
CA ASP A 371 5.64 -8.77 9.62
C ASP A 371 6.65 -9.46 8.69
N PHE A 372 6.45 -10.74 8.33
CA PHE A 372 7.41 -11.41 7.46
C PHE A 372 7.39 -10.87 6.03
N SER A 373 6.31 -10.22 5.59
CA SER A 373 6.27 -9.60 4.25
C SER A 373 7.24 -8.41 4.13
N VAL A 374 7.61 -7.79 5.25
CA VAL A 374 8.64 -6.76 5.32
C VAL A 374 9.99 -7.32 4.88
N ASN A 375 10.28 -8.60 5.15
CA ASN A 375 11.54 -9.24 4.77
C ASN A 375 11.77 -9.26 3.26
N PHE A 376 10.72 -9.32 2.46
CA PHE A 376 10.82 -9.24 1.00
C PHE A 376 11.00 -7.82 0.50
N THR A 377 10.41 -6.86 1.22
CA THR A 377 10.34 -5.45 0.81
C THR A 377 11.53 -4.62 1.31
N HIS A 378 12.33 -5.18 2.21
CA HIS A 378 13.49 -4.51 2.77
C HIS A 378 14.46 -4.00 1.68
N PRO A 379 14.89 -2.72 1.71
CA PRO A 379 15.69 -2.12 0.63
C PRO A 379 17.04 -2.81 0.43
N LEU A 380 17.65 -3.34 1.49
CA LEU A 380 18.92 -4.09 1.36
C LEU A 380 18.84 -5.30 0.41
N ASN A 381 17.66 -5.90 0.19
CA ASN A 381 17.53 -7.00 -0.77
C ASN A 381 18.03 -6.62 -2.17
N TYR A 382 17.89 -5.35 -2.56
CA TYR A 382 18.30 -4.88 -3.89
C TYR A 382 19.81 -4.73 -4.04
N LEU A 383 20.58 -4.76 -2.95
CA LEU A 383 22.04 -4.88 -3.07
C LEU A 383 22.44 -6.21 -3.73
N CYS A 384 21.60 -7.26 -3.65
CA CYS A 384 21.84 -8.51 -4.37
C CYS A 384 21.71 -8.36 -5.90
N LEU A 385 21.21 -7.22 -6.38
CA LEU A 385 21.13 -6.87 -7.79
C LEU A 385 22.13 -5.75 -8.14
N LEU A 386 22.25 -4.74 -7.27
CA LEU A 386 23.05 -3.53 -7.51
C LEU A 386 24.54 -3.73 -7.24
N ASP A 387 24.91 -4.58 -6.27
CA ASP A 387 26.30 -4.86 -5.91
C ASP A 387 26.76 -6.17 -6.57
N GLU A 388 27.79 -6.07 -7.41
CA GLU A 388 28.31 -7.23 -8.16
C GLU A 388 28.80 -8.36 -7.23
N THR A 389 29.36 -8.03 -6.06
CA THR A 389 29.81 -9.03 -5.08
C THR A 389 28.64 -9.88 -4.57
N LEU A 390 27.49 -9.24 -4.33
CA LEU A 390 26.31 -9.93 -3.84
C LEU A 390 25.56 -10.65 -4.96
N LEU A 391 25.59 -10.14 -6.19
CA LEU A 391 25.06 -10.83 -7.36
C LEU A 391 25.89 -12.09 -7.67
N LEU A 392 27.22 -12.02 -7.61
CA LEU A 392 28.11 -13.18 -7.70
C LEU A 392 27.79 -14.22 -6.63
N ARG A 393 27.60 -13.77 -5.38
CA ARG A 393 27.22 -14.65 -4.27
C ARG A 393 25.87 -15.34 -4.49
N LEU A 394 24.89 -14.62 -5.03
CA LEU A 394 23.60 -15.18 -5.40
C LEU A 394 23.76 -16.28 -6.47
N LEU A 395 24.48 -15.98 -7.56
CA LEU A 395 24.71 -16.91 -8.68
C LEU A 395 25.57 -18.13 -8.31
N SER A 396 26.41 -18.00 -7.29
CA SER A 396 27.17 -19.09 -6.67
C SER A 396 26.30 -20.07 -5.88
N GLY A 397 25.02 -19.75 -5.67
CA GLY A 397 24.06 -20.61 -4.99
C GLY A 397 23.89 -21.95 -5.73
N LYS A 398 23.83 -23.05 -4.97
CA LYS A 398 23.70 -24.40 -5.51
C LYS A 398 22.41 -24.62 -6.31
N ASP A 399 21.34 -23.94 -5.89
CA ASP A 399 20.00 -24.07 -6.47
C ASP A 399 19.77 -23.17 -7.70
N ILE A 400 20.74 -22.34 -8.08
CA ILE A 400 20.68 -21.52 -9.30
C ILE A 400 20.94 -22.40 -10.52
N ARG A 401 20.08 -22.29 -11.53
CA ARG A 401 20.14 -23.01 -12.78
C ARG A 401 21.33 -22.57 -13.63
N GLN A 402 21.84 -23.49 -14.45
CA GLN A 402 23.00 -23.21 -15.28
C GLN A 402 22.70 -22.13 -16.33
N GLU A 403 21.50 -22.13 -16.91
CA GLU A 403 21.11 -21.11 -17.90
C GLU A 403 21.13 -19.71 -17.29
N THR A 404 20.77 -19.59 -16.00
CA THR A 404 20.84 -18.32 -15.27
C THR A 404 22.27 -17.91 -14.94
N ARG A 405 23.21 -18.85 -14.73
CA ARG A 405 24.64 -18.51 -14.59
C ARG A 405 25.21 -18.02 -15.93
N ASP A 406 24.88 -18.71 -17.01
CA ASP A 406 25.31 -18.37 -18.37
C ASP A 406 24.75 -17.00 -18.79
N LEU A 407 23.53 -16.67 -18.38
CA LEU A 407 22.91 -15.36 -18.54
C LEU A 407 23.76 -14.22 -17.96
N PHE A 408 24.60 -14.43 -16.96
CA PHE A 408 25.49 -13.37 -16.44
C PHE A 408 26.95 -13.59 -16.82
N GLY A 409 27.24 -14.64 -17.61
CA GLY A 409 28.60 -15.08 -17.90
C GLY A 409 29.38 -15.43 -16.63
N TYR A 410 28.71 -16.05 -15.66
CA TYR A 410 29.32 -16.46 -14.40
C TYR A 410 30.31 -17.61 -14.62
N THR A 411 31.57 -17.42 -14.25
CA THR A 411 32.64 -18.43 -14.37
C THR A 411 33.19 -18.88 -13.01
N GLY A 412 32.87 -18.17 -11.94
CA GLY A 412 33.27 -18.50 -10.58
C GLY A 412 33.05 -17.33 -9.61
N PRO A 413 33.19 -17.54 -8.28
CA PRO A 413 32.89 -16.55 -7.26
C PRO A 413 33.92 -15.40 -7.16
N GLU A 414 35.12 -15.60 -7.70
CA GLU A 414 36.23 -14.62 -7.66
C GLU A 414 36.41 -13.86 -8.98
N GLN A 415 35.66 -14.24 -10.02
CA GLN A 415 35.74 -13.62 -11.34
C GLN A 415 34.62 -12.59 -11.50
N PRO A 416 34.88 -11.44 -12.14
CA PRO A 416 33.83 -10.48 -12.44
C PRO A 416 32.79 -11.08 -13.38
N LEU A 417 31.55 -10.62 -13.28
CA LEU A 417 30.49 -11.02 -14.20
C LEU A 417 30.73 -10.40 -15.57
N LYS A 418 30.53 -11.18 -16.63
CA LYS A 418 30.53 -10.64 -18.00
C LYS A 418 29.43 -9.60 -18.16
N HIS A 419 28.27 -9.87 -17.58
CA HIS A 419 27.11 -8.98 -17.57
C HIS A 419 26.73 -8.66 -16.14
N ASN A 420 26.90 -7.42 -15.71
CA ASN A 420 26.39 -6.94 -14.42
C ASN A 420 25.15 -6.05 -14.61
N LEU A 421 24.55 -5.63 -13.50
CA LEU A 421 23.33 -4.80 -13.50
C LEU A 421 23.60 -3.34 -13.13
N SER A 422 24.82 -2.83 -13.37
CA SER A 422 25.20 -1.45 -13.03
C SER A 422 24.34 -0.38 -13.73
N GLN A 423 23.78 -0.70 -14.89
CA GLN A 423 22.86 0.16 -15.65
C GLN A 423 21.39 0.04 -15.22
N LEU A 424 21.09 -0.74 -14.18
CA LEU A 424 19.72 -0.99 -13.75
C LEU A 424 19.07 0.29 -13.21
N LYS A 425 17.97 0.70 -13.85
CA LYS A 425 17.20 1.87 -13.44
C LYS A 425 16.02 1.48 -12.55
N ILE A 426 16.15 1.73 -11.25
CA ILE A 426 15.17 1.32 -10.24
C ILE A 426 14.68 2.50 -9.41
N CYS A 427 13.39 2.52 -9.11
CA CYS A 427 12.75 3.44 -8.19
C CYS A 427 12.18 2.66 -6.99
N PHE A 428 12.65 2.99 -5.79
CA PHE A 428 12.05 2.56 -4.54
C PHE A 428 10.78 3.37 -4.28
N ALA A 429 9.62 2.74 -4.45
CA ALA A 429 8.37 3.41 -4.18
C ALA A 429 8.22 3.72 -2.69
N HIS A 430 7.69 4.90 -2.39
CA HIS A 430 7.36 5.38 -1.05
C HIS A 430 8.56 5.70 -0.13
N PHE A 431 9.79 5.68 -0.65
CA PHE A 431 10.99 6.10 0.06
C PHE A 431 11.17 5.47 1.45
N GLY A 432 10.78 4.21 1.60
CA GLY A 432 10.90 3.46 2.85
C GLY A 432 9.68 3.57 3.79
N GLY A 433 8.85 4.60 3.61
CA GLY A 433 7.70 4.90 4.48
C GLY A 433 7.94 6.06 5.44
N GLU A 434 6.86 6.75 5.82
CA GLU A 434 6.90 7.87 6.75
C GLU A 434 7.40 7.48 8.15
N ASP A 435 7.19 6.22 8.55
CA ASP A 435 7.69 5.65 9.81
C ASP A 435 9.23 5.54 9.82
N GLU A 436 9.85 5.21 8.69
CA GLU A 436 11.30 5.11 8.59
C GLU A 436 11.98 6.48 8.54
N TRP A 437 11.29 7.50 8.01
CA TRP A 437 11.76 8.88 8.08
C TRP A 437 11.72 9.43 9.51
N GLN A 438 10.69 9.07 10.28
CA GLN A 438 10.63 9.39 11.71
C GLN A 438 11.74 8.65 12.47
N ARG A 439 11.94 7.37 12.18
CA ARG A 439 13.02 6.56 12.77
C ARG A 439 14.40 7.18 12.53
N TYR A 440 14.66 7.73 11.34
CA TYR A 440 15.92 8.46 11.06
C TYR A 440 16.17 9.60 12.07
N PHE A 441 15.14 10.36 12.43
CA PHE A 441 15.26 11.43 13.43
C PHE A 441 15.40 10.92 14.86
N GLU A 442 14.91 9.72 15.18
CA GLU A 442 15.03 9.13 16.52
C GLU A 442 16.42 8.50 16.77
N LEU A 443 17.14 8.16 15.69
CA LEU A 443 18.41 7.45 15.72
C LEU A 443 19.65 8.37 15.83
N ASP A 444 19.58 9.40 16.67
CA ASP A 444 20.65 10.40 16.85
C ASP A 444 22.02 9.81 17.28
N ARG A 445 21.99 8.66 17.96
CA ARG A 445 23.19 7.96 18.47
C ARG A 445 23.59 6.75 17.62
N ASP A 446 22.87 6.47 16.54
CA ASP A 446 23.17 5.34 15.67
C ASP A 446 24.35 5.65 14.72
N ASN A 447 25.30 4.74 14.66
CA ASN A 447 26.51 4.95 13.87
C ASN A 447 26.25 4.88 12.37
N PHE A 448 25.20 4.20 11.90
CA PHE A 448 24.92 4.03 10.48
C PHE A 448 24.06 5.17 9.91
N SER A 449 23.00 5.56 10.63
CA SER A 449 22.07 6.61 10.21
C SER A 449 22.79 7.97 10.07
N THR A 450 23.74 8.24 10.97
CA THR A 450 24.58 9.46 10.94
C THR A 450 25.54 9.52 9.75
N GLN A 451 25.77 8.43 9.00
CA GLN A 451 26.70 8.42 7.86
C GLN A 451 26.20 9.29 6.70
N ILE A 452 24.88 9.46 6.52
CA ILE A 452 24.33 10.37 5.51
C ILE A 452 24.75 11.82 5.78
N VAL A 453 24.89 12.19 7.06
CA VAL A 453 25.33 13.53 7.47
C VAL A 453 26.86 13.65 7.40
N LYS A 454 27.60 12.64 7.87
CA LYS A 454 29.08 12.66 7.93
C LYS A 454 29.73 12.52 6.55
N HIS A 455 29.11 11.75 5.65
CA HIS A 455 29.64 11.41 4.33
C HIS A 455 28.58 11.61 3.24
N PRO A 456 28.13 12.86 2.99
CA PRO A 456 26.99 13.16 2.11
C PRO A 456 27.17 12.73 0.64
N GLY A 457 28.39 12.42 0.21
CA GLY A 457 28.66 11.90 -1.14
C GLY A 457 28.44 10.40 -1.33
N ILE A 458 28.40 9.61 -0.25
CA ILE A 458 28.36 8.13 -0.29
C ILE A 458 27.31 7.55 0.66
N GLY A 459 27.17 8.12 1.87
CA GLY A 459 26.35 7.57 2.94
C GLY A 459 27.00 6.36 3.61
N ILE A 460 26.21 5.31 3.82
CA ILE A 460 26.62 4.06 4.45
C ILE A 460 27.39 3.18 3.45
N THR A 461 28.65 2.87 3.74
CA THR A 461 29.36 1.79 3.01
C THR A 461 28.81 0.43 3.41
N PHE A 462 28.16 -0.31 2.53
CA PHE A 462 27.40 -1.53 2.90
C PHE A 462 28.26 -2.74 3.28
N LEU A 463 29.30 -3.03 2.49
CA LEU A 463 30.10 -4.26 2.62
C LEU A 463 31.45 -4.07 3.32
N LYS A 464 32.01 -2.86 3.23
CA LYS A 464 33.38 -2.55 3.67
C LYS A 464 33.41 -1.66 4.91
N ASN A 465 34.45 -1.77 5.72
CA ASN A 465 34.74 -0.83 6.82
C ASN A 465 35.45 0.44 6.30
N ALA A 466 35.77 1.37 7.21
CA ALA A 466 36.48 2.60 6.87
C ALA A 466 37.89 2.38 6.30
N LYS A 467 38.49 1.21 6.51
CA LYS A 467 39.79 0.79 5.94
C LYS A 467 39.64 0.05 4.59
N GLY A 468 38.42 -0.03 4.04
CA GLY A 468 38.14 -0.71 2.78
C GLY A 468 38.04 -2.24 2.86
N GLN A 469 38.13 -2.82 4.05
CA GLN A 469 38.09 -4.28 4.24
C GLN A 469 36.64 -4.79 4.36
N VAL A 470 36.36 -5.94 3.76
CA VAL A 470 35.04 -6.59 3.84
C VAL A 470 34.73 -6.92 5.30
N THR A 471 33.55 -6.51 5.77
CA THR A 471 33.10 -6.75 7.15
C THR A 471 31.98 -7.79 7.14
N LYS A 472 32.30 -9.04 7.48
CA LYS A 472 31.32 -10.12 7.59
C LYS A 472 30.26 -9.76 8.65
N GLY A 473 28.99 -10.04 8.38
CA GLY A 473 27.86 -9.73 9.28
C GLY A 473 27.39 -8.26 9.26
N LYS A 474 28.07 -7.35 8.54
CA LYS A 474 27.66 -5.93 8.50
C LYS A 474 26.25 -5.73 7.93
N LEU A 475 25.87 -6.49 6.90
CA LEU A 475 24.52 -6.42 6.32
C LEU A 475 23.43 -6.82 7.31
N GLU A 476 23.70 -7.78 8.20
CA GLU A 476 22.78 -8.15 9.29
C GLU A 476 22.61 -7.00 10.28
N MET A 477 23.72 -6.34 10.68
CA MET A 477 23.67 -5.18 11.57
C MET A 477 22.83 -4.05 10.95
N LEU A 478 23.04 -3.76 9.67
CA LEU A 478 22.28 -2.75 8.94
C LEU A 478 20.80 -3.12 8.82
N TRP A 479 20.50 -4.39 8.51
CA TRP A 479 19.13 -4.89 8.42
C TRP A 479 18.34 -4.72 9.71
N LYS A 480 18.98 -4.99 10.86
CA LYS A 480 18.32 -4.95 12.17
C LYS A 480 18.31 -3.55 12.80
N GLY A 481 19.35 -2.76 12.56
CA GLY A 481 19.61 -1.51 13.29
C GLY A 481 19.23 -0.23 12.54
N THR A 482 19.36 -0.20 11.22
CA THR A 482 19.35 1.05 10.45
C THR A 482 17.97 1.35 9.86
N ASP A 483 17.62 2.64 9.81
CA ASP A 483 16.42 3.09 9.12
C ASP A 483 16.52 2.94 7.59
N TRP A 484 15.37 2.75 6.94
CA TRP A 484 15.31 2.56 5.49
C TRP A 484 15.60 3.84 4.70
N TYR A 485 15.36 5.02 5.27
CA TYR A 485 15.66 6.29 4.60
C TYR A 485 17.18 6.42 4.38
N SER A 486 17.99 6.15 5.39
CA SER A 486 19.46 6.16 5.32
C SER A 486 19.99 5.11 4.36
N ILE A 487 19.41 3.90 4.38
CA ILE A 487 19.78 2.82 3.45
C ILE A 487 19.48 3.24 2.00
N ILE A 488 18.26 3.70 1.72
CA ILE A 488 17.83 4.10 0.37
C ILE A 488 18.65 5.29 -0.12
N CYS A 489 18.85 6.32 0.71
CA CYS A 489 19.71 7.45 0.36
C CYS A 489 21.14 7.00 0.03
N SER A 490 21.70 6.08 0.81
CA SER A 490 23.05 5.54 0.55
C SER A 490 23.13 4.80 -0.79
N MET A 491 22.10 4.01 -1.14
CA MET A 491 22.01 3.39 -2.46
C MET A 491 21.87 4.43 -3.58
N MET A 492 21.04 5.45 -3.38
CA MET A 492 20.89 6.58 -4.31
C MET A 492 22.15 7.43 -4.41
N LEU A 493 23.13 7.34 -3.51
CA LEU A 493 24.43 8.03 -3.63
C LEU A 493 25.46 7.18 -4.36
N GLN A 494 25.46 5.86 -4.09
CA GLN A 494 26.45 4.90 -4.57
C GLN A 494 26.15 4.33 -5.96
N TYR A 495 24.88 4.21 -6.35
CA TYR A 495 24.47 3.61 -7.63
C TYR A 495 23.74 4.64 -8.51
N ASP A 496 24.11 4.73 -9.78
CA ASP A 496 23.79 5.92 -10.57
C ASP A 496 22.34 6.05 -11.04
N HIS A 497 21.65 4.92 -11.14
CA HIS A 497 20.30 4.83 -11.68
C HIS A 497 19.27 4.40 -10.63
N VAL A 498 19.58 4.62 -9.35
CA VAL A 498 18.66 4.37 -8.22
C VAL A 498 17.91 5.65 -7.86
N TYR A 499 16.58 5.54 -7.79
CA TYR A 499 15.62 6.61 -7.51
C TYR A 499 14.74 6.20 -6.34
N SER A 500 14.00 7.18 -5.82
CA SER A 500 12.90 6.93 -4.89
C SER A 500 11.78 7.91 -5.15
N ASP A 501 10.53 7.47 -4.99
CA ASP A 501 9.37 8.37 -5.06
C ASP A 501 8.77 8.63 -3.67
N ILE A 502 8.06 9.75 -3.54
CA ILE A 502 7.35 10.13 -2.30
C ILE A 502 5.89 9.68 -2.29
N SER A 503 5.50 8.76 -3.18
CA SER A 503 4.12 8.27 -3.24
C SER A 503 3.74 7.58 -1.94
N TYR A 504 2.45 7.51 -1.61
CA TYR A 504 1.93 7.10 -0.30
C TYR A 504 2.33 8.04 0.85
N ILE A 505 3.59 8.45 0.99
CA ILE A 505 4.08 9.29 2.11
C ILE A 505 3.83 10.79 1.92
N ALA A 506 3.60 11.25 0.70
CA ALA A 506 3.31 12.66 0.37
C ALA A 506 2.08 13.25 1.08
N HIS A 507 1.23 12.41 1.66
CA HIS A 507 0.11 12.86 2.47
C HIS A 507 0.55 13.36 3.87
N ASP A 508 1.70 12.96 4.38
CA ASP A 508 2.17 13.36 5.71
C ASP A 508 2.97 14.67 5.61
N ASN A 509 2.55 15.70 6.34
CA ASN A 509 3.27 16.97 6.34
C ASN A 509 4.60 16.88 7.11
N ASN A 510 4.77 15.88 7.98
CA ASN A 510 5.98 15.68 8.79
C ASN A 510 7.19 15.33 7.93
N ILE A 511 6.99 14.77 6.73
CA ILE A 511 8.11 14.44 5.83
C ILE A 511 8.70 15.68 5.14
N HIS A 512 7.98 16.81 5.07
CA HIS A 512 8.40 17.96 4.27
C HIS A 512 9.74 18.55 4.70
N ALA A 513 10.03 18.57 6.00
CA ALA A 513 11.30 19.11 6.51
C ALA A 513 12.50 18.28 6.03
N LEU A 514 12.41 16.95 6.16
CA LEU A 514 13.46 16.04 5.69
C LEU A 514 13.54 16.04 4.15
N LEU A 515 12.39 16.06 3.46
CA LEU A 515 12.34 16.13 2.00
C LEU A 515 13.06 17.38 1.48
N LYS A 516 12.78 18.54 2.07
CA LYS A 516 13.51 19.78 1.74
C LYS A 516 15.01 19.62 1.96
N ARG A 517 15.42 19.06 3.10
CA ARG A 517 16.84 18.76 3.36
C ARG A 517 17.42 17.84 2.30
N THR A 518 16.73 16.79 1.87
CA THR A 518 17.15 15.89 0.78
C THR A 518 17.28 16.62 -0.56
N LEU A 519 16.39 17.59 -0.85
CA LEU A 519 16.33 18.32 -2.12
C LEU A 519 17.27 19.54 -2.21
N GLN A 520 17.97 19.88 -1.12
CA GLN A 520 18.93 20.97 -1.07
C GLN A 520 20.01 20.88 -2.14
N LYS A 521 20.55 22.03 -2.58
CA LYS A 521 21.44 22.12 -3.75
C LYS A 521 22.78 21.40 -3.53
N GLU A 522 23.23 21.33 -2.29
CA GLU A 522 24.43 20.61 -1.85
C GLU A 522 24.32 19.10 -2.09
N ASN A 523 23.09 18.55 -2.06
CA ASN A 523 22.80 17.14 -2.32
C ASN A 523 22.71 16.85 -3.82
N SER A 524 23.82 17.06 -4.54
CA SER A 524 23.88 17.03 -6.01
C SER A 524 23.36 15.74 -6.66
N LYS A 525 23.57 14.58 -6.02
CA LYS A 525 23.05 13.28 -6.47
C LYS A 525 21.62 13.01 -5.99
N LEU A 526 21.36 13.10 -4.68
CA LEU A 526 20.05 12.74 -4.09
C LEU A 526 18.91 13.57 -4.67
N ARG A 527 19.05 14.89 -4.76
CA ARG A 527 17.95 15.77 -5.20
C ARG A 527 17.47 15.45 -6.62
N ARG A 528 18.37 14.96 -7.46
CA ARG A 528 18.07 14.56 -8.83
C ARG A 528 17.41 13.18 -8.93
N ARG A 529 17.33 12.43 -7.83
CA ARG A 529 16.87 11.03 -7.81
C ARG A 529 15.56 10.85 -7.02
N VAL A 530 14.93 11.94 -6.59
CA VAL A 530 13.61 11.94 -5.95
C VAL A 530 12.51 12.20 -6.98
N LEU A 531 11.43 11.43 -6.95
CA LEU A 531 10.30 11.53 -7.87
C LEU A 531 8.99 11.87 -7.13
N PHE A 532 8.14 12.65 -7.76
CA PHE A 532 6.77 12.88 -7.30
C PHE A 532 5.86 11.70 -7.68
N GLY A 533 5.04 11.27 -6.73
CA GLY A 533 3.95 10.32 -6.96
C GLY A 533 2.93 10.40 -5.84
N THR A 534 1.73 9.84 -6.02
CA THR A 534 0.69 9.90 -4.97
C THR A 534 0.28 8.56 -4.40
N ASP A 535 0.47 7.46 -5.13
CA ASP A 535 -0.12 6.15 -4.77
C ASP A 535 -1.66 6.21 -4.79
N PHE A 536 -2.19 6.99 -5.73
CA PHE A 536 -3.62 7.02 -6.00
C PHE A 536 -4.09 5.58 -6.28
N TYR A 537 -5.23 5.11 -5.82
CA TYR A 537 -6.12 5.72 -4.84
C TYR A 537 -5.96 5.14 -3.43
N VAL A 538 -4.93 4.31 -3.22
CA VAL A 538 -4.71 3.59 -1.96
C VAL A 538 -4.54 4.57 -0.80
N VAL A 539 -3.83 5.69 -1.05
CA VAL A 539 -3.62 6.79 -0.08
C VAL A 539 -4.89 7.59 0.24
N ARG A 540 -6.02 7.41 -0.47
CA ARG A 540 -7.25 8.22 -0.27
C ARG A 540 -7.85 8.08 1.13
N ASN A 541 -7.46 7.05 1.89
CA ASN A 541 -7.82 6.91 3.30
C ASN A 541 -7.26 8.06 4.15
N HIS A 542 -6.18 8.69 3.72
CA HIS A 542 -5.49 9.76 4.42
C HIS A 542 -5.92 11.14 3.90
N LYS A 543 -5.75 11.41 2.59
CA LYS A 543 -6.07 12.71 1.96
C LYS A 543 -6.61 12.51 0.54
N SER A 544 -7.36 13.48 0.02
CA SER A 544 -7.75 13.49 -1.40
C SER A 544 -6.55 13.84 -2.29
N GLU A 545 -6.56 13.42 -3.57
CA GLU A 545 -5.51 13.78 -4.54
C GLU A 545 -5.24 15.28 -4.60
N LYS A 546 -6.30 16.10 -4.70
CA LYS A 546 -6.18 17.56 -4.70
C LYS A 546 -5.50 18.09 -3.45
N LYS A 547 -5.78 17.48 -2.29
CA LYS A 547 -5.14 17.89 -1.04
C LYS A 547 -3.68 17.47 -0.97
N ILE A 548 -3.32 16.26 -1.43
CA ILE A 548 -1.93 15.81 -1.51
C ILE A 548 -1.13 16.76 -2.41
N MET A 549 -1.64 17.02 -3.62
CA MET A 549 -1.02 17.95 -4.56
C MET A 549 -0.85 19.36 -3.96
N ALA A 550 -1.91 19.91 -3.35
CA ALA A 550 -1.84 21.23 -2.71
C ALA A 550 -0.86 21.28 -1.52
N ASP A 551 -0.87 20.25 -0.66
CA ASP A 551 0.02 20.18 0.50
C ASP A 551 1.49 20.03 0.05
N THR A 552 1.77 19.22 -0.99
CA THR A 552 3.12 19.07 -1.57
C THR A 552 3.61 20.39 -2.18
N ILE A 553 2.77 21.08 -2.97
CA ILE A 553 3.13 22.38 -3.55
C ILE A 553 3.36 23.42 -2.46
N ALA A 554 2.52 23.48 -1.42
CA ALA A 554 2.72 24.40 -0.31
C ALA A 554 3.96 24.06 0.52
N GLY A 555 4.33 22.78 0.59
CA GLY A 555 5.48 22.29 1.34
C GLY A 555 6.83 22.55 0.66
N LEU A 556 6.85 22.78 -0.65
CA LEU A 556 8.05 22.91 -1.48
C LEU A 556 8.12 24.28 -2.18
N SER A 557 9.32 24.71 -2.59
CA SER A 557 9.46 25.79 -3.56
C SER A 557 9.09 25.31 -4.96
N THR A 558 8.81 26.25 -5.88
CA THR A 558 8.54 25.94 -7.29
C THR A 558 9.69 25.16 -7.92
N GLU A 559 10.96 25.55 -7.65
CA GLU A 559 12.15 24.84 -8.14
C GLU A 559 12.17 23.38 -7.65
N GLU A 560 11.91 23.15 -6.37
CA GLU A 560 11.91 21.81 -5.77
C GLU A 560 10.78 20.94 -6.32
N PHE A 561 9.57 21.50 -6.48
CA PHE A 561 8.44 20.77 -7.06
C PHE A 561 8.70 20.42 -8.52
N ASP A 562 9.17 21.38 -9.33
CA ASP A 562 9.48 21.14 -10.74
C ASP A 562 10.61 20.12 -10.91
N LEU A 563 11.59 20.11 -10.00
CA LEU A 563 12.65 19.11 -9.99
C LEU A 563 12.08 17.69 -9.85
N ILE A 564 11.24 17.43 -8.85
CA ILE A 564 10.74 16.08 -8.56
C ILE A 564 9.54 15.67 -9.44
N ALA A 565 8.77 16.63 -9.96
CA ALA A 565 7.53 16.39 -10.68
C ALA A 565 7.62 16.63 -12.18
N ARG A 566 8.71 17.24 -12.70
CA ARG A 566 8.91 17.48 -14.14
C ARG A 566 10.28 16.97 -14.60
N GLN A 567 11.37 17.44 -14.00
CA GLN A 567 12.73 17.16 -14.50
C GLN A 567 13.18 15.71 -14.23
N ASN A 568 13.18 15.28 -12.96
CA ASN A 568 13.63 13.94 -12.59
C ASN A 568 12.77 12.83 -13.24
N PRO A 569 11.42 12.93 -13.32
CA PRO A 569 10.58 11.96 -14.02
C PRO A 569 10.95 11.76 -15.48
N ARG A 570 11.28 12.82 -16.24
CA ARG A 570 11.67 12.71 -17.65
C ARG A 570 12.91 11.85 -17.83
N ARG A 571 13.93 12.06 -16.99
CA ARG A 571 15.15 11.26 -17.01
C ARG A 571 14.91 9.82 -16.57
N PHE A 572 14.08 9.62 -15.55
CA PHE A 572 13.71 8.28 -15.09
C PHE A 572 12.98 7.51 -16.21
N LEU A 573 11.96 8.10 -16.80
CA LEU A 573 11.07 7.48 -17.80
C LEU A 573 11.60 7.54 -19.25
N ARG A 574 12.74 8.22 -19.49
CA ARG A 574 13.32 8.45 -20.83
C ARG A 574 12.36 9.13 -21.80
N LEU A 575 11.60 10.13 -21.32
CA LEU A 575 10.61 10.82 -22.15
C LEU A 575 11.24 11.65 -23.27
N ASP A 576 12.50 12.06 -23.11
CA ASP A 576 13.22 12.87 -24.10
C ASP A 576 13.67 12.05 -25.33
N VAL A 577 13.87 10.73 -25.19
CA VAL A 577 14.42 9.86 -26.25
C VAL A 577 13.34 9.40 -27.24
N ARG A 578 12.06 9.55 -26.90
CA ARG A 578 10.93 9.08 -27.75
C ARG A 578 10.58 10.01 -28.91
N TYR A 579 11.23 11.18 -29.04
CA TYR A 579 10.98 12.14 -30.11
C TYR A 579 11.91 11.99 -31.33
N GLU A 580 12.84 11.02 -31.32
CA GLU A 580 13.81 10.79 -32.41
C GLU A 580 13.64 9.45 -33.16
N MET A 581 12.50 8.75 -32.99
CA MET A 581 12.16 7.56 -33.80
C MET A 581 10.94 7.79 -34.67
#